data_AF-A0A370F2Y4-F1
#
_entry.id   AF-A0A370F2Y4-F1
#
_cell.length_a   1.000
_cell.length_b   1.000
_cell.length_c   1.000
_cell.angle_alpha   90.00
_cell.angle_beta   90.00
_cell.angle_gamma   90.00
#
_symmetry.space_group_name_H-M   'P 1'
#
loop_
_entity.id
_entity.type
_entity.pdbx_description
1 polymer ?
#
loop_
_entity_poly.entity_id
_entity_poly.type
_entity_poly.pdbx_seq_one_letter_code
_entity_poly.pdbx_strand_id
1 'polypeptide(L)'
;MSQNESVFRFGQSRRSGGVPYDPRELLRAYERRATREIRPDSGELLVVIPLRDGSALEITVPDPSADWIESRIRGLCASLGAIDRRARRLLRDEFSIGWIELDSPHHGTIDYWANAVNSEYPIDISWTGDGWEQSPAEPLT
;
A
#
# COMPACT_ATOMS: atom_id res chain seq x y z
N MET A 1 29.05 -10.03 11.38
CA MET A 1 27.81 -9.29 11.63
C MET A 1 27.57 -8.44 10.40
N SER A 2 26.98 -9.04 9.37
CA SER A 2 26.82 -8.38 8.08
C SER A 2 25.56 -7.54 8.10
N GLN A 3 25.75 -6.26 7.78
CA GLN A 3 24.72 -5.32 7.40
C GLN A 3 23.98 -5.89 6.20
N ASN A 4 22.70 -6.21 6.38
CA ASN A 4 21.79 -6.53 5.29
C ASN A 4 20.71 -5.44 5.29
N GLU A 5 21.16 -4.20 5.07
CA GLU A 5 20.28 -3.13 4.63
C GLU A 5 19.87 -3.49 3.19
N SER A 6 18.81 -4.29 3.06
CA SER A 6 18.09 -4.46 1.80
C SER A 6 17.39 -3.15 1.49
N VAL A 7 18.18 -2.18 1.04
CA VAL A 7 17.69 -0.97 0.38
C VAL A 7 17.11 -1.43 -0.94
N PHE A 8 15.85 -1.82 -0.90
CA PHE A 8 15.05 -2.09 -2.06
C PHE A 8 14.97 -0.81 -2.90
N ARG A 9 15.79 -0.75 -3.96
CA ARG A 9 15.73 0.31 -4.97
C ARG A 9 14.55 0.03 -5.88
N PHE A 10 13.34 0.40 -5.47
CA PHE A 10 12.17 0.29 -6.32
C PHE A 10 12.03 1.49 -7.26
N GLY A 11 11.56 1.17 -8.46
CA GLY A 11 11.56 2.04 -9.64
C GLY A 11 10.84 3.36 -9.39
N GLN A 12 11.29 4.39 -10.10
CA GLN A 12 10.64 5.68 -10.20
C GLN A 12 9.27 5.52 -10.90
N SER A 13 8.29 4.94 -10.22
CA SER A 13 6.88 5.03 -10.61
C SER A 13 6.52 6.51 -10.58
N ARG A 14 6.02 7.01 -11.72
CA ARG A 14 5.59 8.41 -11.85
C ARG A 14 4.50 8.65 -10.81
N ARG A 15 4.84 9.48 -9.82
CA ARG A 15 4.11 9.61 -8.55
C ARG A 15 2.74 10.24 -8.76
N SER A 16 1.71 9.65 -8.14
CA SER A 16 0.32 10.10 -8.21
C SER A 16 0.13 11.43 -7.48
N GLY A 17 0.16 12.52 -8.26
CA GLY A 17 -0.16 13.86 -7.81
C GLY A 17 -1.67 14.05 -7.68
N GLY A 18 -2.23 13.73 -6.52
CA GLY A 18 -3.28 14.57 -5.92
C GLY A 18 -4.74 14.30 -6.27
N VAL A 19 -5.15 13.06 -6.57
CA VAL A 19 -6.59 12.70 -6.58
C VAL A 19 -6.84 11.56 -5.59
N PRO A 20 -7.77 11.71 -4.63
CA PRO A 20 -8.14 10.63 -3.72
C PRO A 20 -8.57 9.39 -4.51
N TYR A 21 -8.14 8.22 -4.05
CA TYR A 21 -8.55 6.94 -4.63
C TYR A 21 -10.09 6.80 -4.60
N ASP A 22 -10.72 6.76 -5.77
CA ASP A 22 -12.12 6.37 -5.86
C ASP A 22 -12.22 4.84 -5.66
N PRO A 23 -12.98 4.36 -4.65
CA PRO A 23 -13.06 2.94 -4.33
C PRO A 23 -13.54 2.06 -5.50
N ARG A 24 -14.48 2.55 -6.31
CA ARG A 24 -15.05 1.79 -7.42
C ARG A 24 -14.07 1.70 -8.57
N GLU A 25 -13.36 2.79 -8.86
CA GLU A 25 -12.33 2.82 -9.89
C GLU A 25 -11.13 1.95 -9.52
N LEU A 26 -10.68 2.03 -8.27
CA LEU A 26 -9.58 1.23 -7.76
C LEU A 26 -9.93 -0.27 -7.77
N LEU A 27 -11.11 -0.64 -7.29
CA LEU A 27 -11.58 -2.02 -7.34
C LEU A 27 -11.69 -2.52 -8.79
N ARG A 28 -12.24 -1.73 -9.71
CA ARG A 28 -12.28 -2.10 -11.14
C ARG A 28 -10.90 -2.22 -11.76
N ALA A 29 -9.94 -1.39 -11.35
CA ALA A 29 -8.56 -1.48 -11.80
C ALA A 29 -7.94 -2.79 -11.31
N TYR A 30 -8.13 -3.12 -10.03
CA TYR A 30 -7.67 -4.36 -9.44
C TYR A 30 -8.23 -5.58 -10.20
N GLU A 31 -9.55 -5.68 -10.32
CA GLU A 31 -10.22 -6.86 -10.89
C GLU A 31 -9.91 -7.11 -12.37
N ARG A 32 -9.64 -6.06 -13.14
CA ARG A 32 -9.54 -6.16 -14.61
C ARG A 32 -8.14 -5.99 -15.15
N ARG A 33 -7.24 -5.36 -14.39
CA ARG A 33 -5.96 -4.87 -14.91
C ARG A 33 -4.80 -5.13 -13.96
N ALA A 34 -5.03 -5.64 -12.75
CA ALA A 34 -3.92 -5.95 -11.86
C ALA A 34 -3.05 -7.08 -12.43
N THR A 35 -1.74 -6.95 -12.24
CA THR A 35 -0.79 -8.03 -12.48
C THR A 35 -0.31 -8.60 -11.16
N ARG A 36 0.09 -9.88 -11.19
CA ARG A 36 0.55 -10.63 -10.03
C ARG A 36 1.83 -11.34 -10.37
N GLU A 37 2.80 -11.24 -9.47
CA GLU A 37 4.12 -11.83 -9.64
C GLU A 37 4.61 -12.35 -8.29
N ILE A 38 5.14 -13.57 -8.26
CA ILE A 38 5.90 -14.07 -7.11
C ILE A 38 7.35 -13.66 -7.31
N ARG A 39 7.88 -12.84 -6.40
CA ARG A 39 9.26 -12.37 -6.48
C ARG A 39 10.22 -13.55 -6.31
N PRO A 40 11.15 -13.78 -7.25
CA PRO A 40 12.02 -14.96 -7.21
C PRO A 40 12.98 -14.96 -6.02
N ASP A 41 13.37 -13.78 -5.52
CA ASP A 41 14.36 -13.65 -4.44
C ASP A 41 13.75 -13.77 -3.04
N SER A 42 12.54 -13.22 -2.84
CA SER A 42 11.87 -13.18 -1.54
C SER A 42 10.75 -14.21 -1.39
N GLY A 43 10.18 -14.70 -2.50
CA GLY A 43 9.00 -15.56 -2.51
C GLY A 43 7.69 -14.82 -2.24
N GLU A 44 7.73 -13.50 -2.09
CA GLU A 44 6.56 -12.67 -1.78
C GLU A 44 5.70 -12.46 -3.03
N LEU A 45 4.39 -12.30 -2.83
CA LEU A 45 3.47 -11.90 -3.88
C LEU A 45 3.49 -10.37 -4.03
N LEU A 46 3.86 -9.90 -5.21
CA LEU A 46 3.65 -8.52 -5.65
C LEU A 46 2.37 -8.43 -6.50
N VAL A 47 1.47 -7.54 -6.10
CA VAL A 47 0.29 -7.14 -6.86
C VAL A 47 0.45 -5.70 -7.31
N VAL A 48 0.36 -5.46 -8.62
CA VAL A 48 0.48 -4.13 -9.21
C VAL A 48 -0.85 -3.73 -9.82
N ILE A 49 -1.43 -2.62 -9.35
CA ILE A 49 -2.71 -2.09 -9.83
C ILE A 49 -2.45 -0.80 -10.63
N PRO A 50 -2.68 -0.79 -11.96
CA PRO A 50 -2.47 0.41 -12.76
C PRO A 50 -3.56 1.46 -12.50
N LEU A 51 -3.14 2.68 -12.19
CA LEU A 51 -4.00 3.82 -11.89
C LEU A 51 -4.27 4.67 -13.15
N ARG A 52 -5.24 5.58 -13.06
CA ARG A 52 -5.69 6.39 -14.21
C ARG A 52 -4.69 7.46 -14.63
N ASP A 53 -3.90 7.96 -13.70
CA ASP A 53 -2.85 8.96 -13.93
C ASP A 53 -1.58 8.35 -14.55
N GLY A 54 -1.60 7.05 -14.86
CA GLY A 54 -0.47 6.31 -15.42
C GLY A 54 0.53 5.83 -14.37
N SER A 55 0.30 6.12 -13.09
CA SER A 55 1.03 5.53 -11.98
C SER A 55 0.50 4.13 -11.65
N ALA A 56 1.12 3.45 -10.70
CA ALA A 56 0.68 2.16 -10.20
C ALA A 56 0.68 2.14 -8.67
N LEU A 57 -0.27 1.40 -8.10
CA LEU A 57 -0.29 1.03 -6.69
C LEU A 57 0.33 -0.36 -6.55
N GLU A 58 1.33 -0.47 -5.69
CA GLU A 58 2.04 -1.72 -5.41
C GLU A 58 1.62 -2.23 -4.03
N ILE A 59 1.20 -3.50 -3.98
CA ILE A 59 0.80 -4.20 -2.76
C ILE A 59 1.61 -5.48 -2.67
N THR A 60 2.25 -5.72 -1.54
CA THR A 60 2.96 -6.97 -1.27
C THR A 60 2.32 -7.77 -0.17
N VAL A 61 2.36 -9.09 -0.37
CA VAL A 61 1.95 -10.08 0.62
C VAL A 61 3.13 -11.05 0.83
N PRO A 62 3.67 -11.15 2.05
CA PRO A 62 4.79 -12.04 2.34
C PRO A 62 4.48 -13.52 2.11
N ASP A 63 3.27 -13.97 2.47
CA ASP A 63 2.80 -15.33 2.22
C ASP A 63 1.89 -15.36 0.98
N PRO A 64 2.38 -15.77 -0.21
CA PRO A 64 1.58 -15.82 -1.43
C PRO A 64 0.52 -16.93 -1.43
N SER A 65 0.61 -17.89 -0.50
CA SER A 65 -0.28 -19.05 -0.44
C SER A 65 -1.56 -18.79 0.35
N ALA A 66 -1.66 -17.61 0.97
CA ALA A 66 -2.74 -17.31 1.87
C ALA A 66 -4.10 -17.11 1.16
N ASP A 67 -5.14 -17.71 1.70
CA ASP A 67 -6.49 -17.72 1.13
C ASP A 67 -7.25 -16.38 1.30
N TRP A 68 -6.81 -15.53 2.22
CA TRP A 68 -7.42 -14.25 2.53
C TRP A 68 -7.06 -13.13 1.56
N ILE A 69 -6.01 -13.29 0.75
CA ILE A 69 -5.38 -12.22 -0.07
C ILE A 69 -6.41 -11.48 -0.91
N GLU A 70 -7.21 -12.20 -1.70
CA GLU A 70 -8.22 -11.63 -2.58
C GLU A 70 -9.23 -10.77 -1.81
N SER A 71 -9.70 -11.29 -0.68
CA SER A 71 -10.68 -10.59 0.15
C SER A 71 -10.11 -9.31 0.75
N ARG A 72 -8.83 -9.34 1.16
CA ARG A 72 -8.17 -8.21 1.82
C ARG A 72 -7.72 -7.13 0.85
N ILE A 73 -7.29 -7.48 -0.35
CA ILE A 73 -7.01 -6.48 -1.38
C ILE A 73 -8.31 -5.81 -1.84
N ARG A 74 -9.42 -6.56 -1.99
CA ARG A 74 -10.73 -5.96 -2.29
C ARG A 74 -11.18 -5.00 -1.19
N GLY A 75 -11.03 -5.41 0.07
CA GLY A 75 -11.29 -4.55 1.22
C GLY A 75 -10.39 -3.32 1.26
N LEU A 76 -9.12 -3.46 0.90
CA LEU A 76 -8.17 -2.35 0.80
C LEU A 76 -8.61 -1.37 -0.28
N CYS A 77 -8.99 -1.87 -1.47
CA CYS A 77 -9.52 -1.03 -2.53
C CYS A 77 -10.75 -0.21 -2.07
N ALA A 78 -11.58 -0.78 -1.20
CA ALA A 78 -12.75 -0.10 -0.64
C ALA A 78 -12.38 0.99 0.39
N SER A 79 -11.35 0.76 1.20
CA SER A 79 -10.95 1.63 2.32
C SER A 79 -9.86 2.65 1.99
N LEU A 80 -9.05 2.42 0.95
CA LEU A 80 -7.79 3.16 0.72
C LEU A 80 -8.02 4.67 0.57
N GLY A 81 -9.09 5.08 -0.12
CA GLY A 81 -9.42 6.50 -0.26
C GLY A 81 -9.78 7.20 1.06
N ALA A 82 -10.31 6.48 2.05
CA ALA A 82 -10.55 7.03 3.38
C ALA A 82 -9.24 7.12 4.18
N ILE A 83 -8.40 6.09 4.10
CA ILE A 83 -7.09 6.03 4.75
C ILE A 83 -6.18 7.14 4.20
N ASP A 84 -6.06 7.28 2.88
CA ASP A 84 -5.23 8.30 2.23
C ASP A 84 -5.69 9.71 2.60
N ARG A 85 -7.00 9.99 2.59
CA ARG A 85 -7.52 11.30 3.03
C ARG A 85 -7.20 11.61 4.48
N ARG A 86 -7.19 10.62 5.36
CA ARG A 86 -6.82 10.81 6.78
C ARG A 86 -5.31 11.04 6.92
N ALA A 87 -4.49 10.26 6.23
CA ALA A 87 -3.03 10.43 6.22
C ALA A 87 -2.61 11.80 5.68
N ARG A 88 -3.17 12.24 4.55
CA ARG A 88 -2.91 13.58 3.96
C ARG A 88 -3.29 14.74 4.87
N ARG A 89 -4.24 14.59 5.79
CA ARG A 89 -4.51 15.64 6.80
C ARG A 89 -3.36 15.82 7.79
N LEU A 90 -2.61 14.74 8.08
CA LEU A 90 -1.47 14.75 8.99
C LEU A 90 -0.19 15.11 8.24
N LEU A 91 0.04 14.48 7.10
CA LEU A 91 1.27 14.58 6.31
C LEU A 91 1.27 15.75 5.31
N ARG A 92 0.12 16.41 5.10
CA ARG A 92 -0.11 17.42 4.05
C ARG A 92 0.03 16.82 2.65
N ASP A 93 -0.04 17.68 1.62
CA ASP A 93 0.03 17.27 0.21
C ASP A 93 1.44 16.92 -0.28
N GLU A 94 2.42 16.90 0.63
CA GLU A 94 3.81 16.59 0.35
C GLU A 94 4.09 15.08 0.28
N PHE A 95 3.14 14.23 0.70
CA PHE A 95 3.33 12.78 0.73
C PHE A 95 2.39 12.05 -0.22
N SER A 96 2.89 10.97 -0.81
CA SER A 96 2.11 10.04 -1.62
C SER A 96 2.37 8.62 -1.16
N ILE A 97 1.38 7.73 -1.30
CA ILE A 97 1.58 6.29 -1.08
C ILE A 97 2.69 5.82 -2.03
N GLY A 98 3.75 5.25 -1.46
CA GLY A 98 4.79 4.54 -2.18
C GLY A 98 4.45 3.06 -2.28
N TRP A 99 4.30 2.40 -1.12
CA TRP A 99 4.16 0.96 -1.01
C TRP A 99 3.10 0.57 0.01
N ILE A 100 2.49 -0.60 -0.18
CA ILE A 100 1.61 -1.23 0.81
C ILE A 100 2.07 -2.66 1.05
N GLU A 101 2.20 -3.04 2.30
CA GLU A 101 2.41 -4.42 2.71
C GLU A 101 1.20 -4.92 3.50
N LEU A 102 0.70 -6.10 3.16
CA LEU A 102 -0.30 -6.82 3.96
C LEU A 102 0.40 -8.06 4.53
N ASP A 103 0.89 -7.95 5.76
CA ASP A 103 1.66 -9.03 6.41
C ASP A 103 0.78 -10.16 6.95
N SER A 104 -0.53 -9.90 7.12
CA SER A 104 -1.44 -10.84 7.75
C SER A 104 -2.90 -10.56 7.34
N PRO A 105 -3.85 -11.45 7.69
CA PRO A 105 -5.26 -11.21 7.39
C PRO A 105 -5.85 -10.01 8.14
N HIS A 106 -5.15 -9.43 9.12
CA HIS A 106 -5.69 -8.39 9.99
C HIS A 106 -4.80 -7.17 10.13
N HIS A 107 -3.60 -7.18 9.56
CA HIS A 107 -2.62 -6.13 9.69
C HIS A 107 -1.88 -5.89 8.37
N GLY A 108 -1.40 -4.66 8.20
CA GLY A 108 -0.56 -4.23 7.11
C GLY A 108 -0.04 -2.82 7.37
N THR A 109 0.84 -2.36 6.50
CA THR A 109 1.48 -1.04 6.59
C THR A 109 1.41 -0.34 5.24
N ILE A 110 1.16 0.96 5.26
CA ILE A 110 1.23 1.84 4.09
C ILE A 110 2.39 2.80 4.26
N ASP A 111 3.36 2.75 3.35
CA ASP A 111 4.48 3.67 3.33
C ASP A 111 4.13 4.91 2.53
N TYR A 112 4.12 6.06 3.19
CA TYR A 112 3.99 7.36 2.55
C TYR A 112 5.36 7.96 2.31
N TRP A 113 5.64 8.36 1.08
CA TRP A 113 6.94 8.93 0.70
C TRP A 113 6.79 10.42 0.45
N ALA A 114 7.71 11.20 1.01
CA ALA A 114 7.78 12.63 0.76
C ALA A 114 8.15 12.91 -0.71
N ASN A 115 7.52 13.95 -1.26
CA ASN A 115 7.84 14.51 -2.56
C ASN A 115 9.18 15.25 -2.43
N ALA A 116 10.15 14.92 -3.29
CA ALA A 116 11.49 15.52 -3.36
C ALA A 116 12.46 15.25 -2.20
N VAL A 117 12.06 14.53 -1.15
CA VAL A 117 12.95 14.08 -0.07
C VAL A 117 12.77 12.57 0.10
N ASN A 118 13.85 11.79 0.19
CA ASN A 118 13.79 10.35 0.46
C ASN A 118 13.46 10.11 1.95
N SER A 119 12.29 10.57 2.38
CA SER A 119 11.75 10.34 3.72
C SER A 119 10.48 9.54 3.61
N GLU A 120 10.42 8.47 4.39
CA GLU A 120 9.31 7.52 4.43
C GLU A 120 8.56 7.68 5.76
N TYR A 121 7.25 7.57 5.70
CA TYR A 121 6.36 7.64 6.86
C TYR A 121 5.41 6.44 6.83
N PRO A 122 5.73 5.35 7.55
CA PRO A 122 4.87 4.18 7.63
C PRO A 122 3.61 4.50 8.45
N ILE A 123 2.48 3.98 8.01
CA ILE A 123 1.21 4.00 8.74
C ILE A 123 0.66 2.58 8.80
N ASP A 124 0.49 2.09 10.01
CA ASP A 124 -0.15 0.79 10.24
C ASP A 124 -1.66 0.86 9.97
N ILE A 125 -2.16 -0.21 9.39
CA ILE A 125 -3.57 -0.42 9.10
C ILE A 125 -4.03 -1.76 9.66
N SER A 126 -5.27 -1.78 10.15
CA SER A 126 -5.89 -2.98 10.72
C SER A 126 -7.22 -3.29 10.05
N TRP A 127 -7.53 -4.58 9.89
CA TRP A 127 -8.83 -5.02 9.37
C TRP A 127 -9.87 -5.09 10.48
N THR A 128 -10.96 -4.35 10.35
CA THR A 128 -12.02 -4.26 11.40
C THR A 128 -13.19 -5.22 11.19
N GLY A 129 -13.24 -5.94 10.07
CA GLY A 129 -14.40 -6.75 9.67
C GLY A 129 -15.08 -6.19 8.43
N ASP A 130 -15.24 -4.88 8.39
CA ASP A 130 -15.95 -4.16 7.32
C ASP A 130 -15.00 -3.41 6.36
N GLY A 131 -13.75 -3.19 6.78
CA GLY A 131 -12.74 -2.51 5.99
C GLY A 131 -11.40 -2.42 6.71
N TRP A 132 -10.44 -1.80 6.02
CA TRP A 132 -9.19 -1.37 6.64
C TRP A 132 -9.35 0.01 7.28
N GLU A 133 -8.72 0.18 8.42
CA GLU A 133 -8.63 1.44 9.15
C GLU A 133 -7.19 1.71 9.56
N GLN A 134 -6.81 2.99 9.72
CA GLN A 134 -5.52 3.32 10.34
C GLN A 134 -5.52 2.85 11.78
N SER A 135 -4.50 2.10 12.16
CA SER A 135 -4.26 1.74 13.55
C SER A 135 -4.04 3.02 14.38
N PRO A 136 -4.43 3.06 15.65
CA PRO A 136 -4.02 4.13 16.54
C PRO A 136 -2.49 4.21 16.52
N ALA A 137 -1.93 5.41 16.40
CA ALA A 137 -0.50 5.57 16.66
C ALA A 137 -0.24 5.05 18.08
N GLU A 138 0.71 4.13 18.25
CA GLU A 138 1.15 3.78 19.60
C GLU A 138 1.54 5.09 20.31
N PRO A 139 1.04 5.34 21.54
CA PRO A 139 1.50 6.48 22.30
C PRO A 139 3.00 6.34 22.48
N LEU A 140 3.76 7.32 21.99
CA LEU A 140 5.20 7.44 22.24
C LEU A 140 5.39 7.51 23.77
N THR A 141 5.72 6.39 24.39
CA THR A 141 6.17 6.29 25.79
C THR A 141 7.61 6.73 25.93
#